data_AF-A0A7Y3ULE6-F1
#
_entry.id   AF-A0A7Y3ULE6-F1
#
_cell.length_a   1.000
_cell.length_b   1.000
_cell.length_c   1.000
_cell.angle_alpha   90.00
_cell.angle_beta   90.00
_cell.angle_gamma   90.00
#
_symmetry.space_group_name_H-M   'P 1'
#
loop_
_entity.id
_entity.type
_entity.pdbx_description
1 polymer ?
#
loop_
_entity_poly.entity_id
_entity_poly.type
_entity_poly.pdbx_seq_one_letter_code
_entity_poly.pdbx_strand_id
1 'polypeptide(L)'
;MSITEELNNIKTLESAGFDHKQAEALTSIIEKAQVSGREDLKEFIRNENNTLRNEIRSEISNLRNEFKQDIKDLEVRMAYAQRDLLIKIFGIVVGTVGVAVTILKLFP
;
A
#
# COMPACT_ATOMS: atom_id res chain seq x y z
N MET A 1 36.85 7.24 -3.07
CA MET A 1 37.93 6.44 -2.46
C MET A 1 38.92 7.41 -1.82
N SER A 2 39.74 7.00 -0.85
CA SER A 2 40.84 7.88 -0.40
C SER A 2 42.00 7.77 -1.38
N ILE A 3 42.74 8.85 -1.62
CA ILE A 3 43.94 8.88 -2.48
C ILE A 3 44.92 7.76 -2.08
N THR A 4 44.96 7.39 -0.80
CA THR A 4 45.79 6.32 -0.24
C THR A 4 45.46 4.94 -0.81
N GLU A 5 44.20 4.68 -1.11
CA GLU A 5 43.72 3.38 -1.55
C GLU A 5 43.97 3.18 -3.06
N GLU A 6 43.79 4.23 -3.86
CA GLU A 6 44.16 4.26 -5.29
C GLU A 6 45.67 4.04 -5.50
N LEU A 7 46.51 4.73 -4.69
CA LEU A 7 47.96 4.49 -4.70
C LEU A 7 48.34 3.06 -4.33
N ASN A 8 47.59 2.42 -3.42
CA ASN A 8 47.84 1.04 -3.03
C ASN A 8 47.47 0.06 -4.16
N ASN A 9 46.39 0.33 -4.88
CA ASN A 9 45.97 -0.45 -6.06
C ASN A 9 47.03 -0.38 -7.17
N ILE A 10 47.54 0.82 -7.47
CA ILE A 10 48.61 1.01 -8.47
C ILE A 10 49.87 0.23 -8.07
N LYS A 11 50.34 0.37 -6.81
CA LYS A 11 51.51 -0.37 -6.31
C LYS A 11 51.34 -1.89 -6.38
N THR A 12 50.13 -2.39 -6.15
CA THR A 12 49.82 -3.82 -6.23
C THR A 12 49.97 -4.34 -7.66
N LEU A 13 49.51 -3.56 -8.64
CA LEU A 13 49.66 -3.89 -10.07
C LEU A 13 51.13 -3.76 -10.52
N GLU A 14 51.85 -2.73 -10.08
CA GLU A 14 53.29 -2.61 -10.35
C GLU A 14 54.08 -3.80 -9.80
N SER A 15 53.74 -4.25 -8.59
CA SER A 15 54.35 -5.43 -7.96
C SER A 15 54.03 -6.73 -8.71
N ALA A 16 52.94 -6.76 -9.49
CA ALA A 16 52.57 -7.87 -10.36
C ALA A 16 53.23 -7.80 -11.76
N GLY A 17 54.08 -6.80 -12.01
CA GLY A 17 54.86 -6.67 -13.25
C GLY A 17 54.24 -5.76 -14.32
N PHE A 18 53.14 -5.06 -14.01
CA PHE A 18 52.62 -4.01 -14.89
C PHE A 18 53.49 -2.75 -14.81
N ASP A 19 53.73 -2.08 -15.92
CA ASP A 19 54.38 -0.77 -15.87
C ASP A 19 53.45 0.29 -15.24
N HIS A 20 54.00 1.41 -14.79
CA HIS A 20 53.24 2.46 -14.10
C HIS A 20 52.01 2.93 -14.90
N LYS A 21 52.16 3.12 -16.22
CA LYS A 21 51.07 3.60 -17.08
C LYS A 21 49.98 2.55 -17.22
N GLN A 22 50.35 1.28 -17.32
CA GLN A 22 49.41 0.16 -17.33
C GLN A 22 48.67 0.04 -16.00
N ALA A 23 49.39 0.13 -14.88
CA ALA A 23 48.81 0.05 -13.53
C ALA A 23 47.82 1.21 -13.26
N GLU A 24 48.18 2.43 -13.63
CA GLU A 24 47.32 3.62 -13.53
C GLU A 24 46.07 3.47 -14.40
N ALA A 25 46.23 3.07 -15.68
CA ALA A 25 45.11 2.89 -16.59
C ALA A 25 44.13 1.82 -16.11
N LEU A 26 44.63 0.67 -15.66
CA LEU A 26 43.80 -0.42 -15.13
C LEU A 26 43.06 0.01 -13.86
N THR A 27 43.76 0.68 -12.94
CA THR A 27 43.15 1.19 -11.70
C THR A 27 42.02 2.16 -12.03
N SER A 28 42.25 3.13 -12.92
CA SER A 28 41.25 4.09 -13.34
C SER A 28 40.02 3.45 -14.00
N ILE A 29 40.23 2.45 -14.87
CA ILE A 29 39.12 1.72 -15.53
C ILE A 29 38.29 0.95 -14.49
N ILE A 30 38.95 0.25 -13.57
CA ILE A 30 38.27 -0.54 -12.53
C ILE A 30 37.49 0.37 -11.60
N GLU A 31 38.07 1.49 -11.18
CA GLU A 31 37.41 2.46 -10.31
C GLU A 31 36.19 3.07 -10.99
N LYS A 32 36.32 3.49 -12.26
CA LYS A 32 35.20 4.01 -13.02
C LYS A 32 34.08 2.98 -13.16
N ALA A 33 34.43 1.72 -13.42
CA ALA A 33 33.46 0.62 -13.50
C ALA A 33 32.77 0.37 -12.15
N GLN A 34 33.51 0.38 -11.04
CA GLN A 34 32.95 0.23 -9.69
C GLN A 34 32.03 1.38 -9.29
N VAL A 35 32.41 2.62 -9.60
CA VAL A 35 31.57 3.80 -9.34
C VAL A 35 30.29 3.73 -10.16
N SER A 36 30.39 3.41 -11.46
CA SER A 36 29.22 3.22 -12.32
C SER A 36 28.29 2.15 -11.75
N GLY A 37 28.80 0.95 -11.45
CA GLY A 37 27.97 -0.14 -10.93
C GLY A 37 27.34 0.18 -9.57
N ARG A 38 27.99 0.99 -8.72
CA ARG A 38 27.41 1.48 -7.46
C ARG A 38 26.27 2.45 -7.69
N GLU A 39 26.40 3.39 -8.62
CA GLU A 39 25.32 4.31 -8.96
C GLU A 39 24.15 3.58 -9.64
N ASP A 40 24.42 2.64 -10.54
CA ASP A 40 23.40 1.80 -11.18
C ASP A 40 22.60 1.01 -10.14
N LEU A 41 23.29 0.38 -9.18
CA LEU A 41 22.64 -0.36 -8.09
C LEU A 41 21.80 0.57 -7.18
N LYS A 42 22.33 1.75 -6.87
CA LYS A 42 21.62 2.74 -6.05
C LYS A 42 20.38 3.27 -6.76
N GLU A 43 20.45 3.49 -8.07
CA GLU A 43 19.31 3.87 -8.89
C GLU A 43 18.28 2.75 -8.94
N PHE A 44 18.71 1.50 -9.17
CA PHE A 44 17.85 0.32 -9.14
C PHE A 44 17.11 0.21 -7.80
N ILE A 45 17.82 0.26 -6.68
CA ILE A 45 17.23 0.20 -5.33
C ILE A 45 16.25 1.36 -5.10
N ARG A 46 16.58 2.57 -5.56
CA ARG A 46 15.70 3.72 -5.42
C ARG A 46 14.41 3.54 -6.23
N ASN A 47 14.52 3.02 -7.44
CA ASN A 47 13.39 2.78 -8.34
C ASN A 47 12.48 1.69 -7.77
N GLU A 48 13.03 0.54 -7.36
CA GLU A 48 12.26 -0.54 -6.73
C GLU A 48 11.54 -0.06 -5.46
N ASN A 49 12.23 0.70 -4.60
CA ASN A 49 11.58 1.27 -3.41
C ASN A 49 10.43 2.22 -3.75
N ASN A 50 10.57 3.03 -4.80
CA ASN A 50 9.50 3.92 -5.25
C ASN A 50 8.31 3.13 -5.81
N THR A 51 8.57 2.09 -6.59
CA THR A 51 7.56 1.18 -7.13
C THR A 51 6.77 0.53 -5.99
N LEU A 52 7.45 -0.14 -5.05
CA LEU A 52 6.83 -0.80 -3.90
C LEU A 52 6.02 0.21 -3.05
N ARG A 53 6.54 1.41 -2.83
CA ARG A 53 5.82 2.45 -2.09
C ARG A 53 4.53 2.88 -2.79
N ASN A 54 4.55 2.98 -4.13
CA ASN A 54 3.38 3.34 -4.92
C ASN A 54 2.34 2.21 -4.94
N GLU A 55 2.78 0.96 -5.06
CA GLU A 55 1.92 -0.22 -5.00
C GLU A 55 1.19 -0.30 -3.65
N ILE A 56 1.93 -0.23 -2.54
CA ILE A 56 1.35 -0.23 -1.19
C ILE A 56 0.36 0.93 -1.01
N ARG A 57 0.68 2.13 -1.53
CA ARG A 57 -0.23 3.28 -1.44
C ARG A 57 -1.53 3.04 -2.23
N SER A 58 -1.42 2.41 -3.40
CA SER A 58 -2.56 2.04 -4.24
C SER A 58 -3.43 1.01 -3.54
N GLU A 59 -2.84 -0.07 -3.01
CA GLU A 59 -3.55 -1.11 -2.27
C GLU A 59 -4.28 -0.55 -1.03
N ILE A 60 -3.61 0.30 -0.24
CA ILE A 60 -4.24 0.97 0.91
C ILE A 60 -5.42 1.84 0.46
N SER A 61 -5.30 2.55 -0.67
CA SER A 61 -6.39 3.36 -1.20
C SER A 61 -7.58 2.50 -1.63
N ASN A 62 -7.31 1.37 -2.28
CA ASN A 62 -8.35 0.43 -2.70
C ASN A 62 -9.07 -0.18 -1.51
N LEU A 63 -8.34 -0.71 -0.52
CA LEU A 63 -8.91 -1.26 0.71
C LEU A 63 -9.76 -0.23 1.47
N ARG A 64 -9.33 1.04 1.53
CA ARG A 64 -10.13 2.12 2.14
C ARG A 64 -11.44 2.36 1.39
N ASN A 65 -11.42 2.30 0.07
CA ASN A 65 -12.62 2.47 -0.74
C ASN A 65 -13.58 1.28 -0.58
N GLU A 66 -13.06 0.06 -0.56
CA GLU A 66 -13.82 -1.17 -0.29
C GLU A 66 -14.50 -1.09 1.07
N PHE A 67 -13.77 -0.79 2.15
CA PHE A 67 -14.38 -0.64 3.48
C PHE A 67 -15.41 0.48 3.54
N LYS A 68 -15.19 1.60 2.84
CA LYS A 68 -16.19 2.68 2.77
C LYS A 68 -17.46 2.22 2.05
N GLN A 69 -17.34 1.38 1.04
CA GLN A 69 -18.47 0.80 0.33
C GLN A 69 -19.22 -0.21 1.20
N ASP A 70 -18.50 -1.09 1.91
CA ASP A 70 -19.11 -2.04 2.85
C ASP A 70 -19.87 -1.34 3.97
N ILE A 71 -19.31 -0.27 4.54
CA ILE A 71 -20.00 0.55 5.55
C ILE A 71 -21.31 1.12 5.00
N LYS A 72 -21.29 1.67 3.78
CA LYS A 72 -22.51 2.20 3.14
C LYS A 72 -23.55 1.11 2.91
N ASP A 73 -23.14 -0.08 2.47
CA ASP A 73 -24.05 -1.21 2.28
C ASP A 73 -24.69 -1.62 3.62
N LEU A 74 -23.89 -1.69 4.68
CA LEU A 74 -24.39 -1.96 6.03
C LEU A 74 -25.37 -0.89 6.51
N GLU A 75 -25.09 0.40 6.32
CA GLU A 75 -26.00 1.50 6.66
C GLU A 75 -27.34 1.37 5.92
N VAL A 76 -27.31 1.03 4.62
CA VAL A 76 -28.51 0.81 3.81
C VAL A 76 -29.30 -0.38 4.34
N ARG A 77 -28.64 -1.51 4.60
CA ARG A 77 -29.28 -2.72 5.16
C ARG A 77 -29.90 -2.45 6.53
N MET A 78 -29.24 -1.68 7.38
CA MET A 78 -29.77 -1.26 8.67
C MET A 78 -31.02 -0.38 8.52
N ALA A 79 -31.00 0.59 7.60
CA ALA A 79 -32.16 1.44 7.34
C ALA A 79 -33.37 0.63 6.83
N TYR A 80 -33.14 -0.36 5.96
CA TYR A 80 -34.19 -1.27 5.51
C TYR A 80 -34.74 -2.12 6.66
N ALA A 81 -33.86 -2.70 7.49
CA ALA A 81 -34.28 -3.50 8.64
C ALA A 81 -35.11 -2.67 9.65
N GLN A 82 -34.70 -1.42 9.90
CA GLN A 82 -35.46 -0.50 10.76
C GLN A 82 -36.85 -0.18 10.18
N ARG A 83 -36.95 0.08 8.87
CA ARG A 83 -38.23 0.33 8.20
C ARG A 83 -39.15 -0.89 8.24
N ASP A 84 -38.61 -2.06 7.95
CA ASP A 84 -39.35 -3.33 8.01
C ASP A 84 -39.93 -3.58 9.41
N LEU A 85 -39.11 -3.38 10.45
CA LEU A 85 -39.56 -3.49 11.84
C LEU A 85 -40.66 -2.48 12.16
N LEU A 86 -40.51 -1.22 11.75
CA LEU A 86 -41.50 -0.16 11.99
C LEU A 86 -42.86 -0.50 11.35
N ILE A 87 -42.86 -0.98 10.11
CA ILE A 87 -44.08 -1.39 9.41
C ILE A 87 -44.75 -2.57 10.13
N LYS A 88 -43.98 -3.57 10.56
CA LYS A 88 -44.49 -4.72 11.32
C LYS A 88 -45.14 -4.29 12.64
N ILE A 89 -44.48 -3.41 13.40
CA ILE A 89 -45.02 -2.89 14.65
C ILE A 89 -46.30 -2.09 14.40
N PHE A 90 -46.31 -1.22 13.39
CA PHE A 90 -47.50 -0.45 13.03
C PHE A 90 -48.67 -1.37 12.66
N GLY A 91 -48.43 -2.41 11.86
CA GLY A 91 -49.43 -3.41 11.51
C GLY A 91 -50.03 -4.12 12.73
N ILE A 92 -49.20 -4.50 13.70
CA ILE A 92 -49.66 -5.11 14.97
C ILE A 92 -50.52 -4.13 15.76
N VAL A 93 -50.07 -2.88 15.94
CA VAL A 93 -50.80 -1.86 16.72
C VAL A 93 -52.16 -1.56 16.07
N VAL A 94 -52.20 -1.32 14.76
CA VAL A 94 -53.45 -1.07 14.05
C VAL A 94 -54.38 -2.29 14.14
N GLY A 95 -53.83 -3.49 14.00
CA GLY A 95 -54.59 -4.74 14.12
C GLY A 95 -55.24 -4.90 15.49
N THR A 96 -54.48 -4.74 16.57
CA THR A 96 -55.00 -4.89 17.94
C THR A 96 -56.02 -3.80 18.30
N VAL A 97 -55.77 -2.55 17.91
CA VAL A 97 -56.74 -1.45 18.08
C VAL A 97 -58.03 -1.72 17.31
N GLY A 98 -57.94 -2.19 16.07
CA GLY A 98 -59.13 -2.52 15.26
C GLY A 98 -59.98 -3.63 15.88
N VAL A 99 -59.34 -4.67 16.43
CA VAL A 99 -60.02 -5.73 17.17
C VAL A 99 -60.71 -5.19 18.42
N ALA A 100 -60.01 -4.38 19.22
CA ALA A 100 -60.56 -3.78 20.44
C ALA A 100 -61.80 -2.90 20.15
N VAL A 101 -61.75 -2.07 19.10
CA VAL A 101 -62.89 -1.24 18.67
C VAL A 101 -64.09 -2.09 18.24
N THR A 102 -63.83 -3.20 17.54
CA THR A 102 -64.89 -4.12 17.11
C THR A 102 -65.56 -4.79 18.32
N ILE A 103 -64.77 -5.21 19.31
CA ILE A 103 -65.28 -5.78 20.57
C ILE A 103 -66.13 -4.74 21.32
N LEU A 104 -65.67 -3.49 21.46
CA LEU A 104 -66.44 -2.42 22.11
C LEU A 104 -67.80 -2.17 21.44
N LYS A 105 -67.89 -2.30 20.11
CA LYS A 105 -69.17 -2.14 19.40
C LYS A 105 -70.12 -3.32 19.58
N LEU A 106 -69.62 -4.52 19.90
CA LEU A 106 -70.44 -5.71 20.13
C LEU A 106 -71.12 -5.70 21.52
N PHE A 107 -70.62 -4.90 22.46
CA PHE A 107 -71.20 -4.70 23.79
C PHE A 107 -71.57 -3.22 23.98
N PRO A 108 -72.74 -2.76 23.48
CA PRO A 108 -73.19 -1.38 23.61
C PRO A 108 -73.49 -0.95 25.05
#